data_AF-A0A8T9EIG5-F1
#
_entry.id   AF-A0A8T9EIG5-F1
#
_cell.length_a   1.000
_cell.length_b   1.000
_cell.length_c   1.000
_cell.angle_alpha   90.00
_cell.angle_beta   90.00
_cell.angle_gamma   90.00
#
_symmetry.space_group_name_H-M   'P 1'
#
loop_
_entity.id
_entity.type
_entity.pdbx_description
1 polymer ?
#
loop_
_entity_poly.entity_id
_entity_poly.type
_entity_poly.pdbx_seq_one_letter_code
_entity_poly.pdbx_strand_id
1 'polypeptide(L)'
;MFSIVCLGCVVWAHHMFTVGMDVKSTVFFSSVTMIIGVPTGIKVFSWLYMLASSNVTRKDPITWWVLAFIILFTTGGVTGIVLSSSVMDSLLHDTWFVVAHF
;
A
#
# COMPACT_ATOMS: atom_id res chain seq x y z
N MET A 1 -1.37 10.79 -11.11
CA MET A 1 -2.64 10.21 -10.61
C MET A 1 -3.10 8.99 -11.40
N PHE A 2 -2.95 8.94 -12.74
CA PHE A 2 -3.41 7.80 -13.55
C PHE A 2 -2.68 6.47 -13.32
N SER A 3 -1.41 6.51 -12.90
CA SER A 3 -0.59 5.32 -12.69
C SER A 3 -1.21 4.28 -11.73
N ILE A 4 -1.77 4.71 -10.58
CA ILE A 4 -2.41 3.78 -9.63
C ILE A 4 -3.66 3.13 -10.24
N VAL A 5 -4.44 3.90 -11.02
CA VAL A 5 -5.64 3.39 -11.68
C VAL A 5 -5.27 2.30 -12.69
N CYS A 6 -4.29 2.55 -13.56
CA CYS A 6 -3.86 1.56 -14.54
C CYS A 6 -3.28 0.30 -13.89
N LEU A 7 -2.39 0.47 -12.92
CA LEU A 7 -1.74 -0.66 -12.26
C LEU A 7 -2.75 -1.46 -11.41
N GLY A 8 -3.71 -0.79 -10.79
CA GLY A 8 -4.77 -1.42 -9.99
C GLY A 8 -5.61 -2.44 -10.77
N CYS A 9 -5.80 -2.24 -12.07
CA CYS A 9 -6.52 -3.19 -12.93
C CYS A 9 -5.75 -4.50 -13.20
N VAL A 10 -4.45 -4.57 -12.87
CA VAL A 10 -3.56 -5.67 -13.28
C VAL A 10 -2.97 -6.43 -12.09
N VAL A 11 -3.43 -6.18 -10.85
CA VAL A 11 -2.82 -6.76 -9.64
C VAL A 11 -3.71 -7.73 -8.87
N TRP A 12 -4.94 -7.98 -9.30
CA TRP A 12 -5.94 -8.75 -8.54
C TRP A 12 -5.44 -10.11 -8.02
N ALA A 13 -4.56 -10.79 -8.77
CA ALA A 13 -4.12 -12.13 -8.44
C ALA A 13 -3.21 -12.20 -7.21
N HIS A 14 -2.75 -11.08 -6.63
CA HIS A 14 -2.04 -11.13 -5.34
C HIS A 14 -2.92 -11.64 -4.19
N HIS A 15 -4.25 -11.60 -4.33
CA HIS A 15 -5.17 -12.24 -3.38
C HIS A 15 -5.25 -13.76 -3.54
N MET A 16 -4.54 -14.33 -4.52
CA MET A 16 -4.67 -15.72 -4.93
C MET A 16 -3.31 -16.44 -4.95
N PHE A 17 -2.26 -15.92 -4.30
CA PHE A 17 -0.93 -16.53 -4.38
C PHE A 17 -0.87 -17.97 -3.86
N THR A 18 -1.79 -18.36 -2.98
CA THR A 18 -1.87 -19.69 -2.36
C THR A 18 -2.69 -20.72 -3.14
N VAL A 19 -3.31 -20.35 -4.27
CA VAL A 19 -4.17 -21.27 -5.05
C VAL A 19 -3.39 -22.25 -5.94
N GLY A 20 -2.05 -22.18 -5.94
CA GLY A 20 -1.19 -23.06 -6.74
C GLY A 20 -0.86 -22.51 -8.14
N MET A 21 -0.74 -21.19 -8.30
CA MET A 21 -0.29 -20.56 -9.54
C MET A 21 1.15 -20.95 -9.91
N ASP A 22 1.49 -20.91 -11.21
CA ASP A 22 2.86 -21.13 -11.67
C ASP A 22 3.81 -20.01 -11.22
N VAL A 23 5.10 -20.35 -11.14
CA VAL A 23 6.15 -19.44 -10.62
C VAL A 23 6.27 -18.14 -11.43
N LYS A 24 6.04 -18.17 -12.75
CA LYS A 24 6.15 -16.95 -13.56
C LYS A 24 5.02 -15.99 -13.25
N SER A 25 3.81 -16.52 -13.09
CA SER A 25 2.64 -15.73 -12.72
C SER A 25 2.79 -15.13 -11.32
N THR A 26 3.23 -15.91 -10.32
CA THR A 26 3.41 -15.37 -8.95
C THR A 26 4.48 -14.29 -8.90
N VAL A 27 5.62 -14.48 -9.57
CA VAL A 27 6.68 -13.45 -9.65
C VAL A 27 6.18 -12.19 -10.38
N PHE A 28 5.43 -12.36 -11.47
CA PHE A 28 4.85 -11.22 -12.21
C PHE A 28 3.92 -10.41 -11.30
N PHE A 29 2.86 -11.03 -10.75
CA PHE A 29 1.88 -10.32 -9.93
C PHE A 29 2.49 -9.76 -8.64
N SER A 30 3.49 -10.45 -8.05
CA SER A 30 4.23 -9.93 -6.91
C SER A 30 4.99 -8.65 -7.27
N SER A 31 5.74 -8.65 -8.37
CA SER A 31 6.50 -7.49 -8.82
C SER A 31 5.61 -6.29 -9.16
N VAL A 32 4.51 -6.50 -9.90
CA VAL A 32 3.60 -5.42 -10.30
C VAL A 32 2.87 -4.83 -9.09
N THR A 33 2.45 -5.67 -8.13
CA THR A 33 1.80 -5.20 -6.90
C THR A 33 2.75 -4.33 -6.08
N MET A 34 4.03 -4.71 -5.97
CA MET A 34 5.04 -3.93 -5.27
C MET A 34 5.27 -2.55 -5.92
N ILE A 35 5.24 -2.47 -7.26
CA ILE A 35 5.44 -1.22 -8.01
C ILE A 35 4.38 -0.16 -7.66
N ILE A 36 3.15 -0.55 -7.30
CA ILE A 36 2.10 0.39 -6.87
C ILE A 36 2.52 1.18 -5.61
N GLY A 37 3.43 0.64 -4.80
CA GLY A 37 4.02 1.34 -3.67
C GLY A 37 4.73 2.64 -4.06
N VAL A 38 5.32 2.72 -5.26
CA VAL A 38 6.06 3.90 -5.74
C VAL A 38 5.16 5.13 -5.94
N PRO A 39 4.13 5.12 -6.82
CA PRO A 39 3.25 6.27 -6.99
C PRO A 39 2.46 6.61 -5.72
N THR A 40 2.20 5.61 -4.87
CA THR A 40 1.55 5.83 -3.56
C THR A 40 2.48 6.58 -2.61
N GLY A 41 3.75 6.16 -2.51
CA GLY A 41 4.77 6.85 -1.72
C GLY A 41 5.00 8.29 -2.18
N ILE A 42 5.04 8.54 -3.49
CA ILE A 42 5.14 9.91 -4.05
C ILE A 42 3.99 10.79 -3.54
N LYS A 43 2.75 10.28 -3.48
CA LYS A 43 1.61 11.03 -2.92
C LYS A 43 1.79 11.32 -1.44
N VAL A 44 2.24 10.34 -0.65
CA VAL A 44 2.52 10.53 0.78
C VAL A 44 3.54 11.65 1.00
N PHE A 45 4.67 11.61 0.30
CA PHE A 45 5.68 12.68 0.41
C PHE A 45 5.15 14.04 -0.06
N SER A 46 4.30 14.06 -1.09
CA SER A 46 3.66 15.29 -1.56
C SER A 46 2.74 15.90 -0.48
N TRP A 47 1.99 15.07 0.25
CA TRP A 47 1.14 15.53 1.36
C TRP A 47 1.96 16.05 2.53
N LEU A 48 3.06 15.35 2.88
CA LEU A 48 3.98 15.82 3.92
C LEU A 48 4.60 17.16 3.56
N TYR A 49 5.04 17.34 2.31
CA TYR A 49 5.58 18.60 1.83
C TYR A 49 4.54 19.73 1.85
N MET A 50 3.31 19.44 1.44
CA MET A 50 2.19 20.38 1.51
C MET A 50 1.94 20.83 2.95
N LEU A 51 1.82 19.90 3.90
CA LEU A 51 1.59 20.22 5.31
C LEU A 51 2.74 21.04 5.90
N ALA A 52 3.99 20.66 5.61
CA ALA A 52 5.17 21.37 6.09
C ALA A 52 5.27 22.81 5.56
N SER A 53 4.75 23.06 4.36
CA SER A 53 4.81 24.37 3.68
C SER A 53 3.54 25.22 3.86
N SER A 54 2.53 24.68 4.54
CA SER A 54 1.22 25.33 4.73
C SER A 54 1.09 26.00 6.10
N ASN A 55 0.42 27.14 6.16
CA ASN A 55 0.13 27.85 7.41
C ASN A 55 -1.13 27.31 8.10
N VAL A 56 -1.16 26.02 8.42
CA VAL A 56 -2.29 25.38 9.12
C VAL A 56 -2.24 25.61 10.62
N THR A 57 -3.40 25.87 11.21
CA THR A 57 -3.51 26.06 12.66
C THR A 57 -3.53 24.71 13.37
N ARG A 58 -2.59 24.47 14.31
CA ARG A 58 -2.52 23.21 15.08
C ARG A 58 -3.74 22.91 15.96
N LYS A 59 -4.64 23.88 16.15
CA LYS A 59 -5.91 23.69 16.88
C LYS A 59 -7.02 23.15 15.99
N ASP A 60 -6.83 23.12 14.67
CA ASP A 60 -7.82 22.59 13.75
C ASP A 60 -7.84 21.04 13.85
N PRO A 61 -8.97 20.42 14.23
CA PRO A 61 -9.08 18.97 14.30
C PRO A 61 -8.83 18.27 12.96
N ILE A 62 -9.07 18.95 11.83
CA ILE A 62 -8.83 18.38 10.49
C ILE A 62 -7.34 18.14 10.26
N THR A 63 -6.49 19.04 10.74
CA THR A 63 -5.03 18.89 10.60
C THR A 63 -4.54 17.62 11.31
N TRP A 64 -5.06 17.34 12.50
CA TRP A 64 -4.73 16.13 13.25
C TRP A 64 -5.27 14.87 12.59
N TRP A 65 -6.48 14.93 12.03
CA TRP A 65 -7.03 13.81 11.27
C TRP A 65 -6.18 13.47 10.05
N VAL A 66 -5.75 14.47 9.27
CA VAL A 66 -4.88 14.26 8.10
C VAL A 66 -3.53 13.67 8.52
N LEU A 67 -2.94 14.15 9.62
CA LEU A 67 -1.68 13.62 10.13
C LEU A 67 -1.83 12.16 10.59
N ALA A 68 -2.89 11.83 11.33
CA ALA A 68 -3.19 10.46 11.75
C ALA A 68 -3.46 9.55 10.55
N PHE A 69 -4.20 10.04 9.54
CA PHE A 69 -4.42 9.34 8.28
C PHE A 69 -3.10 9.01 7.59
N ILE A 70 -2.18 9.97 7.43
CA ILE A 70 -0.89 9.72 6.77
C ILE A 70 -0.09 8.66 7.53
N ILE A 71 -0.07 8.70 8.86
CA ILE A 71 0.65 7.72 9.69
C ILE A 71 0.03 6.32 9.53
N LEU A 72 -1.28 6.18 9.73
CA LEU A 72 -1.95 4.87 9.65
C LEU A 72 -1.92 4.30 8.23
N PHE A 73 -2.14 5.15 7.22
CA PHE A 73 -2.08 4.76 5.81
C PHE A 73 -0.67 4.33 5.41
N THR A 74 0.39 4.97 5.93
CA THR A 74 1.77 4.53 5.66
C THR A 74 2.10 3.23 6.37
N THR A 75 1.66 3.02 7.62
CA THR A 75 1.87 1.73 8.31
C THR A 75 1.12 0.58 7.62
N GLY A 76 -0.12 0.81 7.18
CA GLY A 76 -0.88 -0.14 6.37
C GLY A 76 -0.20 -0.38 5.01
N GLY A 77 0.25 0.69 4.34
CA GLY A 77 0.98 0.58 3.07
C GLY A 77 2.27 -0.25 3.17
N VAL A 78 3.06 -0.08 4.23
CA VAL A 78 4.30 -0.85 4.45
C VAL A 78 3.99 -2.34 4.68
N THR A 79 2.98 -2.67 5.49
CA THR A 79 2.55 -4.07 5.65
C THR A 79 1.99 -4.66 4.35
N GLY A 80 1.37 -3.85 3.51
CA GLY A 80 0.92 -4.25 2.17
C GLY A 80 2.07 -4.57 1.22
N ILE A 81 3.19 -3.84 1.32
CA ILE A 81 4.41 -4.17 0.56
C ILE A 81 4.94 -5.54 1.00
N VAL A 82 4.86 -5.89 2.29
CA VAL A 82 5.22 -7.24 2.75
C VAL A 82 4.32 -8.30 2.11
N LEU A 83 3.00 -8.09 2.12
CA LEU A 83 2.03 -9.01 1.49
C LEU A 83 2.11 -9.04 -0.04
N SER A 84 2.70 -8.03 -0.69
CA SER A 84 2.94 -8.06 -2.13
C SER A 84 3.96 -9.13 -2.55
N SER A 85 4.78 -9.63 -1.62
CA SER A 85 5.72 -10.72 -1.86
C SER A 85 4.99 -12.06 -1.80
N SER A 86 4.94 -12.79 -2.92
CA SER A 86 4.32 -14.13 -2.95
C SER A 86 5.00 -15.14 -2.01
N VAL A 87 6.29 -14.96 -1.73
CA VAL A 87 7.03 -15.79 -0.78
C VAL A 87 6.57 -15.51 0.65
N MET A 88 6.42 -14.23 1.02
CA MET A 88 5.95 -13.86 2.36
C MET A 88 4.47 -14.21 2.53
N ASP A 89 3.65 -13.98 1.50
CA ASP A 89 2.23 -14.29 1.54
C ASP A 89 1.98 -15.79 1.76
N SER A 90 2.86 -16.69 1.28
CA SER A 90 2.74 -18.13 1.57
C SER A 90 2.70 -18.49 3.08
N LEU A 91 3.24 -17.62 3.95
CA LEU A 91 3.24 -17.78 5.41
C LEU A 91 2.17 -16.94 6.10
N LEU A 92 1.71 -15.86 5.47
CA LEU A 92 0.87 -14.83 6.07
C LEU A 92 -0.58 -14.88 5.57
N HIS A 93 -0.84 -15.57 4.47
CA HIS A 93 -2.17 -15.72 3.87
C HIS A 93 -3.16 -16.29 4.88
N ASP A 94 -4.39 -15.76 4.90
CA ASP A 94 -5.46 -16.14 5.83
C ASP A 94 -5.09 -16.06 7.32
N THR A 95 -4.10 -15.23 7.68
CA THR A 95 -3.77 -14.92 9.07
C THR A 95 -4.25 -13.52 9.48
N TRP A 96 -4.19 -13.24 10.79
CA TRP A 96 -4.46 -11.91 11.34
C TRP A 96 -3.56 -10.81 10.78
N PHE A 97 -2.42 -11.15 10.15
CA PHE A 97 -1.57 -10.15 9.50
C PHE A 97 -2.30 -9.47 8.33
N VAL A 98 -3.06 -10.23 7.53
CA VAL A 98 -3.84 -9.68 6.41
C VAL A 98 -4.99 -8.80 6.92
N VAL A 99 -5.66 -9.23 8.00
CA VAL A 99 -6.74 -8.47 8.63
C VAL A 99 -6.23 -7.16 9.22
N ALA A 100 -5.06 -7.16 9.87
CA ALA A 100 -4.47 -5.96 10.45
C ALA A 100 -3.89 -4.99 9.40
N HIS A 101 -3.59 -5.48 8.20
CA HIS A 101 -3.08 -4.68 7.09
C HIS A 101 -4.16 -3.79 6.45
N PHE A 102 -5.37 -4.33 6.27
CA PHE A 102 -6.52 -3.69 5.60
C PHE A 102 -7.31 -2.78 6.54
#